data_AF-A0A6G7P9Q8-F1
#
_entry.id   AF-A0A6G7P9Q8-F1
#
_cell.length_a   1.000
_cell.length_b   1.000
_cell.length_c   1.000
_cell.angle_alpha   90.00
_cell.angle_beta   90.00
_cell.angle_gamma   90.00
#
_symmetry.space_group_name_H-M   'P 1'
#
loop_
_entity.id
_entity.type
_entity.pdbx_description
1 polymer ?
#
loop_
_entity_poly.entity_id
_entity_poly.type
_entity_poly.pdbx_seq_one_letter_code
_entity_poly.pdbx_strand_id
1 'polypeptide(L)'
;MTDPVTLDGEGTIGEFDEKRAENAVRELLIAVGEDPDREGLRETPARVARAYKEIFAGLWQKPEDVLTTTFDLGHDEMVLVKDIEVYSTCEHHLVPFRGVAHVGYIPSTTGKITGLSKLARLVDVYARRPQVQERLTTQIADSLMEILEPRGVIVVIECEHMCMSMRGIRKPGAKTITSAVRGQLRDAATRNEAMSLIMAH
;
A
#
# COMPACT_ATOMS: atom_id res chain seq x y z
N MET A 1 3.36 -7.92 -15.38
CA MET A 1 4.34 -8.08 -14.28
C MET A 1 4.06 -6.95 -13.30
N THR A 2 3.11 -7.19 -12.41
CA THR A 2 2.50 -6.23 -11.47
C THR A 2 3.38 -5.88 -10.27
N ASP A 3 4.65 -6.30 -10.28
CA ASP A 3 5.60 -6.03 -9.19
C ASP A 3 6.79 -5.15 -9.63
N PRO A 4 6.64 -3.82 -9.60
CA PRO A 4 7.73 -2.86 -9.79
C PRO A 4 8.68 -2.72 -8.59
N VAL A 5 8.63 -3.61 -7.57
CA VAL A 5 9.75 -3.76 -6.62
C VAL A 5 10.70 -4.87 -7.10
N THR A 6 10.76 -5.07 -8.41
CA THR A 6 11.94 -5.67 -9.03
C THR A 6 13.07 -4.66 -8.85
N LEU A 7 14.11 -5.04 -8.11
CA LEU A 7 15.39 -4.36 -8.17
C LEU A 7 15.76 -4.27 -9.66
N ASP A 8 16.04 -3.07 -10.18
CA ASP A 8 16.41 -2.90 -11.58
C ASP A 8 17.49 -3.93 -11.96
N GLY A 9 17.13 -4.90 -12.82
CA GLY A 9 17.99 -6.00 -13.26
C GLY A 9 18.06 -7.20 -12.29
N GLU A 10 17.39 -8.31 -12.66
CA GLU A 10 17.57 -9.71 -12.16
C GLU A 10 17.69 -9.98 -10.65
N GLY A 11 17.55 -8.97 -9.78
CA GLY A 11 17.73 -9.10 -8.34
C GLY A 11 16.45 -9.61 -7.68
N THR A 12 16.49 -10.81 -7.11
CA THR A 12 15.45 -11.28 -6.19
C THR A 12 15.53 -10.47 -4.90
N ILE A 13 14.37 -10.09 -4.34
CA ILE A 13 14.28 -9.50 -3.00
C ILE A 13 14.95 -10.47 -2.00
N GLY A 14 16.03 -10.02 -1.35
CA GLY A 14 16.74 -10.81 -0.34
C GLY A 14 15.97 -10.93 0.98
N GLU A 15 16.38 -11.84 1.85
CA GLU A 15 15.82 -11.95 3.20
C GLU A 15 16.13 -10.70 4.06
N PHE A 16 15.29 -10.44 5.07
CA PHE A 16 15.53 -9.33 6.00
C PHE A 16 16.72 -9.64 6.93
N ASP A 17 17.84 -8.94 6.73
CA ASP A 17 19.02 -9.02 7.59
C ASP A 17 18.83 -8.15 8.84
N GLU A 18 18.25 -8.76 9.88
CA GLU A 18 17.94 -8.11 11.15
C GLU A 18 19.19 -7.56 11.84
N LYS A 19 20.30 -8.31 11.81
CA LYS A 19 21.53 -7.88 12.49
C LYS A 19 22.17 -6.68 11.79
N ARG A 20 22.17 -6.67 10.46
CA ARG A 20 22.63 -5.53 9.68
C ARG A 20 21.77 -4.29 9.90
N ALA A 21 20.45 -4.45 10.01
CA ALA A 21 19.54 -3.36 10.31
C ALA A 21 19.82 -2.76 11.71
N GLU A 22 20.00 -3.59 12.74
CA GLU A 22 20.40 -3.13 14.07
C GLU A 22 21.69 -2.31 14.04
N ASN A 23 22.74 -2.86 13.41
CA ASN A 23 24.03 -2.18 13.34
C ASN A 23 23.89 -0.82 12.63
N ALA A 24 23.14 -0.76 11.52
CA ALA A 24 22.90 0.48 10.80
C ALA A 24 22.15 1.53 11.64
N VAL A 25 21.15 1.12 12.44
CA VAL A 25 20.44 2.04 13.33
C VAL A 25 21.34 2.55 14.45
N ARG A 26 22.21 1.70 15.01
CA ARG A 26 23.20 2.15 16.00
C ARG A 26 24.15 3.19 15.39
N GLU A 27 24.68 2.93 14.20
CA GLU A 27 25.53 3.90 13.49
C GLU A 27 24.79 5.20 13.19
N LEU A 28 23.50 5.13 12.83
CA LEU A 28 22.68 6.33 12.63
C LEU A 28 22.54 7.15 13.92
N LEU A 29 22.32 6.51 15.08
CA LEU A 29 22.24 7.19 16.37
C LEU A 29 23.55 7.94 16.68
N ILE A 30 24.70 7.29 16.46
CA ILE A 30 26.02 7.92 16.61
C ILE A 30 26.18 9.10 15.64
N ALA A 31 25.78 8.91 14.37
CA ALA A 31 25.91 9.92 13.33
C ALA A 31 25.05 11.16 13.60
N VAL A 32 23.90 11.04 14.27
CA VAL A 32 23.08 12.19 14.68
C VAL A 32 23.51 12.81 16.02
N GLY A 33 24.57 12.29 16.64
CA GLY A 33 25.16 12.82 17.88
C GLY A 33 24.53 12.31 19.17
N GLU A 34 23.73 11.25 19.13
CA GLU A 34 23.19 10.60 20.34
C GLU A 34 24.19 9.60 20.94
N ASP A 35 24.06 9.36 22.24
CA ASP A 35 24.72 8.25 22.93
C ASP A 35 23.85 6.97 22.80
N PRO A 36 24.26 5.97 22.00
CA PRO A 36 23.49 4.74 21.83
C PRO A 36 23.47 3.85 23.08
N ASP A 37 24.32 4.09 24.08
CA ASP A 37 24.44 3.25 25.27
C ASP A 37 23.62 3.77 26.47
N ARG A 38 23.03 4.98 26.34
CA ARG A 38 22.08 5.53 27.31
C ARG A 38 20.84 4.64 27.42
N GLU A 39 20.26 4.59 28.62
CA GLU A 39 19.19 3.65 28.98
C GLU A 39 18.05 3.58 27.95
N GLY A 40 17.58 4.74 27.46
CA GLY A 40 16.48 4.80 26.49
C GLY A 40 16.81 4.27 25.08
N LEU A 41 18.09 4.27 24.67
CA LEU A 41 18.49 3.93 23.30
C LEU A 41 19.16 2.57 23.14
N ARG A 42 19.61 1.96 24.23
CA ARG A 42 20.32 0.67 24.19
C ARG A 42 19.63 -0.40 23.34
N GLU A 43 18.31 -0.50 23.49
CA GLU A 43 17.46 -1.45 22.76
C GLU A 43 16.79 -0.85 21.51
N THR A 44 17.01 0.44 21.21
CA THR A 44 16.42 1.10 20.04
C THR A 44 16.82 0.43 18.72
N PRO A 45 18.09 0.07 18.47
CA PRO A 45 18.48 -0.66 17.26
C PRO A 45 17.63 -1.91 17.00
N ALA A 46 17.47 -2.77 18.01
CA ALA A 46 16.68 -4.00 17.90
C ALA A 46 15.18 -3.71 17.72
N ARG A 47 14.64 -2.71 18.43
CA ARG A 47 13.23 -2.30 18.26
C ARG A 47 12.95 -1.76 16.86
N VAL A 48 13.84 -0.92 16.32
CA VAL A 48 13.69 -0.36 14.97
C VAL A 48 13.82 -1.44 13.91
N ALA A 49 14.78 -2.37 14.05
CA ALA A 49 14.92 -3.50 13.13
C ALA A 49 13.64 -4.34 13.06
N ARG A 50 13.05 -4.73 14.21
CA ARG A 50 11.77 -5.46 14.26
C ARG A 50 10.61 -4.66 13.66
N ALA A 51 10.54 -3.36 13.94
CA ALA A 51 9.52 -2.49 13.37
C ALA A 51 9.63 -2.42 11.84
N TYR A 52 10.83 -2.28 11.27
CA TYR A 52 11.02 -2.27 9.82
C TYR A 52 10.72 -3.61 9.17
N LYS A 53 11.01 -4.72 9.84
CA LYS A 53 10.60 -6.06 9.38
C LYS A 53 9.08 -6.17 9.23
N GLU A 54 8.32 -5.58 10.16
CA GLU A 54 6.85 -5.55 10.10
C GLU A 54 6.33 -4.56 9.04
N ILE A 55 6.85 -3.33 9.05
CA ILE A 55 6.42 -2.24 8.15
C ILE A 55 6.73 -2.59 6.69
N PHE A 56 7.78 -3.35 6.41
CA PHE A 56 8.18 -3.77 5.07
C PHE A 56 7.84 -5.22 4.73
N ALA A 57 7.01 -5.88 5.55
CA ALA A 57 6.65 -7.29 5.35
C ALA A 57 6.04 -7.58 3.97
N GLY A 58 5.43 -6.58 3.34
CA GLY A 58 4.84 -6.67 2.00
C GLY A 58 5.86 -6.96 0.89
N LEU A 59 7.15 -6.71 1.11
CA LEU A 59 8.23 -7.05 0.17
C LEU A 59 8.34 -8.56 -0.08
N TRP A 60 7.96 -9.39 0.90
CA TRP A 60 8.03 -10.85 0.80
C TRP A 60 6.64 -11.50 0.63
N GLN A 61 5.61 -10.69 0.38
CA GLN A 61 4.25 -11.16 0.15
C GLN A 61 3.87 -10.99 -1.31
N LYS A 62 3.09 -11.94 -1.82
CA LYS A 62 2.56 -11.92 -3.18
C LYS A 62 1.07 -11.57 -3.18
N PRO A 63 0.60 -10.73 -4.12
CA PRO A 63 -0.82 -10.38 -4.22
C PRO A 63 -1.71 -11.60 -4.51
N GLU A 64 -1.20 -12.61 -5.19
CA GLU A 64 -1.91 -13.86 -5.50
C GLU A 64 -2.27 -14.63 -4.22
N ASP A 65 -1.40 -14.61 -3.21
CA ASP A 65 -1.59 -15.32 -1.94
C ASP A 65 -2.77 -14.76 -1.12
N VAL A 66 -3.14 -13.49 -1.36
CA VAL A 66 -4.26 -12.86 -0.65
C VAL A 66 -5.57 -12.95 -1.42
N LEU A 67 -5.55 -12.93 -2.75
CA LEU A 67 -6.75 -12.93 -3.61
C LEU A 67 -7.33 -14.33 -3.94
N THR A 68 -6.88 -15.39 -3.26
CA THR A 68 -7.14 -16.81 -3.56
C THR A 68 -8.59 -17.31 -3.47
N THR A 69 -9.54 -16.55 -2.90
CA THR A 69 -10.89 -17.06 -2.63
C THR A 69 -11.92 -16.31 -3.46
N THR A 70 -12.40 -16.94 -4.52
CA THR A 70 -13.52 -16.43 -5.32
C THR A 70 -14.79 -17.23 -5.06
N PHE A 71 -15.90 -16.54 -4.82
CA PHE A 71 -17.24 -17.11 -4.75
C PHE A 71 -18.00 -16.79 -6.02
N ASP A 72 -18.86 -17.69 -6.46
CA ASP A 72 -19.85 -17.41 -7.50
C ASP A 72 -21.19 -17.12 -6.81
N LEU A 73 -21.57 -15.85 -6.79
CA LEU A 73 -22.85 -15.40 -6.25
C LEU A 73 -23.79 -14.90 -7.36
N GLY A 74 -23.39 -15.01 -8.64
CA GLY A 74 -24.13 -14.44 -9.76
C GLY A 74 -24.30 -12.91 -9.70
N HIS A 75 -23.52 -12.20 -8.87
CA HIS A 75 -23.59 -10.76 -8.74
C HIS A 75 -22.66 -10.07 -9.74
N ASP A 76 -23.23 -9.19 -10.56
CA ASP A 76 -22.58 -8.51 -11.67
C ASP A 76 -22.65 -6.98 -11.56
N GLU A 77 -23.01 -6.45 -10.38
CA GLU A 77 -22.97 -5.02 -10.09
C GLU A 77 -21.66 -4.60 -9.42
N MET A 78 -21.44 -3.29 -9.28
CA MET A 78 -20.23 -2.76 -8.69
C MET A 78 -20.13 -3.10 -7.19
N VAL A 79 -19.01 -3.68 -6.80
CA VAL A 79 -18.62 -3.88 -5.40
C VAL A 79 -17.62 -2.80 -5.00
N LEU A 80 -17.88 -2.10 -3.91
CA LEU A 80 -17.01 -1.03 -3.38
C LEU A 80 -16.73 -1.25 -1.90
N VAL A 81 -15.45 -1.26 -1.53
CA VAL A 81 -14.99 -1.15 -0.14
C VAL A 81 -14.32 0.21 0.02
N LYS A 82 -14.91 1.07 0.85
CA LYS A 82 -14.39 2.40 1.17
C LYS A 82 -13.77 2.42 2.57
N ASP A 83 -12.93 3.42 2.82
CA ASP A 83 -12.32 3.69 4.14
C ASP A 83 -11.41 2.57 4.66
N ILE A 84 -10.69 1.91 3.74
CA ILE A 84 -9.62 0.97 4.10
C ILE A 84 -8.45 1.77 4.62
N GLU A 85 -8.07 1.61 5.89
CA GLU A 85 -6.93 2.32 6.45
C GLU A 85 -5.62 1.97 5.70
N VAL A 86 -4.83 3.00 5.40
CA VAL A 86 -3.53 2.87 4.75
C VAL A 86 -2.45 3.43 5.65
N TYR A 87 -1.46 2.60 5.92
CA TYR A 87 -0.17 3.01 6.50
C TYR A 87 0.94 2.51 5.58
N SER A 88 1.76 3.43 5.09
CA SER A 88 2.88 3.10 4.22
C SER A 88 4.06 4.04 4.51
N THR A 89 5.18 3.80 3.84
CA THR A 89 6.44 4.50 4.07
C THR A 89 6.92 5.12 2.77
N CYS A 90 7.12 6.44 2.75
CA CYS A 90 7.64 7.13 1.58
C CYS A 90 9.07 6.67 1.30
N GLU A 91 9.33 6.10 0.12
CA GLU A 91 10.64 5.53 -0.22
C GLU A 91 11.76 6.57 -0.24
N HIS A 92 11.45 7.82 -0.54
CA HIS A 92 12.43 8.91 -0.60
C HIS A 92 13.03 9.28 0.76
N HIS A 93 12.31 9.01 1.85
CA HIS A 93 12.67 9.53 3.17
C HIS A 93 12.54 8.51 4.30
N LEU A 94 11.99 7.33 4.02
CA LEU A 94 11.65 6.30 5.02
C LEU A 94 10.79 6.84 6.16
N VAL A 95 9.86 7.73 5.81
CA VAL A 95 8.95 8.41 6.73
C VAL A 95 7.51 8.04 6.36
N PRO A 96 6.61 7.82 7.34
CA PRO A 96 5.26 7.35 7.05
C PRO A 96 4.42 8.34 6.21
N PHE A 97 3.55 7.79 5.38
CA PHE A 97 2.34 8.46 4.93
C PHE A 97 1.13 7.59 5.29
N ARG A 98 0.02 8.24 5.64
CA ARG A 98 -1.18 7.55 6.14
C ARG A 98 -2.47 8.16 5.60
N GLY A 99 -3.51 7.36 5.52
CA GLY A 99 -4.84 7.82 5.14
C GLY A 99 -5.76 6.66 4.83
N VAL A 100 -6.51 6.74 3.73
CA VAL A 100 -7.50 5.73 3.35
C VAL A 100 -7.40 5.35 1.88
N ALA A 101 -7.75 4.11 1.58
CA ALA A 101 -7.98 3.60 0.25
C ALA A 101 -9.46 3.24 0.07
N HIS A 102 -9.95 3.49 -1.14
CA HIS A 102 -11.25 3.06 -1.63
C HIS A 102 -11.02 2.18 -2.83
N VAL A 103 -11.53 0.95 -2.80
CA VAL A 103 -11.30 -0.07 -3.81
C VAL A 103 -12.64 -0.58 -4.31
N GLY A 104 -12.92 -0.32 -5.57
CA GLY A 104 -14.12 -0.79 -6.25
C GLY A 104 -13.80 -1.61 -7.50
N TYR A 105 -14.66 -2.58 -7.81
CA TYR A 105 -14.57 -3.35 -9.05
C TYR A 105 -15.94 -3.82 -9.51
N ILE A 106 -16.05 -4.10 -10.81
CA ILE A 106 -17.23 -4.72 -11.42
C ILE A 106 -16.87 -6.18 -11.74
N PRO A 107 -17.50 -7.18 -11.10
CA PRO A 107 -17.20 -8.59 -11.33
C PRO A 107 -17.28 -8.99 -12.81
N SER A 108 -16.54 -10.03 -13.17
CA SER A 108 -16.63 -10.62 -14.51
C SER A 108 -18.00 -11.27 -14.72
N THR A 109 -18.34 -11.57 -15.98
CA THR A 109 -19.58 -12.27 -16.33
C THR A 109 -19.66 -13.69 -15.75
N THR A 110 -18.53 -14.23 -15.26
CA THR A 110 -18.48 -15.52 -14.57
C THR A 110 -18.91 -15.43 -13.09
N GLY A 111 -19.26 -14.23 -12.59
CA GLY A 111 -19.77 -14.05 -11.22
C GLY A 111 -18.72 -14.18 -10.11
N LYS A 112 -17.42 -14.33 -10.47
CA LYS A 112 -16.32 -14.46 -9.51
C LYS A 112 -16.15 -13.20 -8.68
N ILE A 113 -16.32 -13.33 -7.37
CA ILE A 113 -16.20 -12.26 -6.37
C ILE A 113 -15.19 -12.66 -5.33
N THR A 114 -14.31 -11.73 -4.94
CA THR A 114 -13.40 -11.94 -3.81
C THR A 114 -14.03 -11.51 -2.49
N GLY A 115 -13.62 -12.14 -1.39
CA GLY A 115 -14.05 -11.71 -0.05
C GLY A 115 -13.58 -10.29 0.27
N LEU A 116 -14.42 -9.48 0.93
CA LEU A 116 -14.11 -8.07 1.23
C LEU A 116 -12.79 -7.90 1.99
N SER A 117 -12.49 -8.80 2.92
CA SER A 117 -11.23 -8.80 3.67
C SER A 117 -9.98 -9.03 2.80
N LYS A 118 -10.13 -9.61 1.60
CA LYS A 118 -9.03 -9.81 0.67
C LYS A 118 -8.64 -8.52 -0.06
N LEU A 119 -9.58 -7.61 -0.30
CA LEU A 119 -9.28 -6.28 -0.85
C LEU A 119 -8.43 -5.47 0.13
N ALA A 120 -8.80 -5.46 1.42
CA ALA A 120 -8.00 -4.82 2.47
C ALA A 120 -6.59 -5.45 2.58
N ARG A 121 -6.49 -6.79 2.54
CA ARG A 121 -5.20 -7.47 2.54
C ARG A 121 -4.34 -7.15 1.31
N LEU A 122 -4.94 -6.97 0.14
CA LEU A 122 -4.22 -6.56 -1.07
C LEU A 122 -3.64 -5.15 -0.91
N VAL A 123 -4.40 -4.22 -0.32
CA VAL A 123 -3.90 -2.89 0.03
C VAL A 123 -2.69 -3.01 0.98
N ASP A 124 -2.80 -3.83 2.03
CA ASP A 124 -1.70 -4.05 2.98
C ASP A 124 -0.44 -4.64 2.35
N VAL A 125 -0.56 -5.61 1.44
CA VAL A 125 0.58 -6.23 0.73
C VAL A 125 1.44 -5.17 0.04
N TYR A 126 0.82 -4.18 -0.59
CA TYR A 126 1.53 -3.11 -1.28
C TYR A 126 1.90 -1.94 -0.37
N ALA A 127 1.06 -1.60 0.61
CA ALA A 127 1.30 -0.49 1.53
C ALA A 127 2.47 -0.80 2.48
N ARG A 128 2.69 -2.07 2.84
CA ARG A 128 3.82 -2.54 3.67
C ARG A 128 5.12 -2.69 2.88
N ARG A 129 5.45 -1.67 2.08
CA ARG A 129 6.69 -1.55 1.30
C ARG A 129 7.15 -0.08 1.34
N PRO A 130 8.42 0.23 1.09
CA PRO A 130 8.80 1.57 0.65
C PRO A 130 8.04 1.91 -0.64
N GLN A 131 7.37 3.06 -0.67
CA GLN A 131 6.39 3.37 -1.71
C GLN A 131 6.40 4.84 -2.17
N VAL A 132 5.80 4.99 -3.34
CA VAL A 132 5.22 6.23 -3.88
C VAL A 132 3.72 6.00 -4.02
N GLN A 133 2.89 6.96 -3.61
CA GLN A 133 1.43 6.76 -3.51
C GLN A 133 0.78 6.44 -4.86
N GLU A 134 1.28 7.04 -5.94
CA GLU A 134 0.88 6.80 -7.32
C GLU A 134 1.12 5.35 -7.74
N ARG A 135 2.28 4.79 -7.34
CA ARG A 135 2.65 3.39 -7.63
C ARG A 135 1.78 2.44 -6.82
N LEU A 136 1.62 2.70 -5.52
CA LEU A 136 0.72 1.94 -4.64
C LEU A 136 -0.69 1.83 -5.23
N THR A 137 -1.26 2.97 -5.64
CA THR A 137 -2.59 3.05 -6.24
C THR A 137 -2.69 2.20 -7.52
N THR A 138 -1.67 2.30 -8.37
CA THR A 138 -1.59 1.57 -9.65
C THR A 138 -1.43 0.07 -9.44
N GLN A 139 -0.55 -0.36 -8.54
CA GLN A 139 -0.30 -1.77 -8.24
C GLN A 139 -1.54 -2.48 -7.73
N ILE A 140 -2.32 -1.85 -6.84
CA ILE A 140 -3.58 -2.41 -6.35
C ILE A 140 -4.56 -2.60 -7.51
N ALA A 141 -4.76 -1.57 -8.34
CA ALA A 141 -5.70 -1.63 -9.46
C ALA A 141 -5.30 -2.70 -10.49
N ASP A 142 -4.02 -2.76 -10.83
CA ASP A 142 -3.49 -3.71 -11.83
C ASP A 142 -3.52 -5.15 -11.30
N SER A 143 -3.25 -5.37 -10.01
CA SER A 143 -3.36 -6.70 -9.40
C SER A 143 -4.77 -7.24 -9.42
N LEU A 144 -5.76 -6.37 -9.16
CA LEU A 144 -7.17 -6.77 -9.29
C LEU A 144 -7.51 -7.14 -10.72
N MET A 145 -7.02 -6.36 -11.70
CA MET A 145 -7.20 -6.67 -13.12
C MET A 145 -6.57 -8.01 -13.52
N GLU A 146 -5.34 -8.27 -13.08
CA GLU A 146 -4.59 -9.47 -13.45
C GLU A 146 -5.11 -10.74 -12.75
N ILE A 147 -5.54 -10.64 -11.49
CA ILE A 147 -5.85 -11.83 -10.67
C ILE A 147 -7.35 -12.14 -10.65
N LEU A 148 -8.21 -11.14 -10.58
CA LEU A 148 -9.67 -11.35 -10.54
C LEU A 148 -10.33 -11.25 -11.92
N GLU A 149 -9.60 -10.71 -12.91
CA GLU A 149 -10.09 -10.45 -14.27
C GLU A 149 -11.49 -9.75 -14.31
N PRO A 150 -11.73 -8.71 -13.49
CA PRO A 150 -13.01 -8.00 -13.45
C PRO A 150 -13.23 -7.20 -14.74
N ARG A 151 -14.49 -6.82 -14.98
CA ARG A 151 -14.83 -5.93 -16.11
C ARG A 151 -14.30 -4.52 -15.94
N GLY A 152 -14.10 -4.07 -14.70
CA GLY A 152 -13.49 -2.78 -14.40
C GLY A 152 -13.09 -2.64 -12.94
N VAL A 153 -12.17 -1.73 -12.68
CA VAL A 153 -11.60 -1.45 -11.34
C VAL A 153 -11.45 0.04 -11.16
N ILE A 154 -11.68 0.52 -9.95
CA ILE A 154 -11.34 1.86 -9.49
C ILE A 154 -10.66 1.77 -8.13
N VAL A 155 -9.51 2.42 -8.01
CA VAL A 155 -8.81 2.61 -6.73
C VAL A 155 -8.61 4.10 -6.54
N VAL A 156 -8.96 4.61 -5.36
CA VAL A 156 -8.69 5.98 -4.93
C VAL A 156 -7.98 5.91 -3.59
N ILE A 157 -6.85 6.60 -3.45
CA ILE A 157 -6.11 6.69 -2.19
C ILE A 157 -5.95 8.15 -1.83
N GLU A 158 -6.31 8.50 -0.60
CA GLU A 158 -6.07 9.80 0.00
C GLU A 158 -5.13 9.63 1.19
N CYS A 159 -3.99 10.30 1.20
CA CYS A 159 -3.02 10.23 2.30
C CYS A 159 -2.42 11.59 2.66
N GLU A 160 -2.01 11.69 3.91
CA GLU A 160 -1.10 12.73 4.41
C GLU A 160 0.31 12.17 4.56
N HIS A 161 1.29 12.95 4.11
CA HIS A 161 2.69 12.53 4.04
C HIS A 161 3.50 13.22 5.14
N MET A 162 4.06 12.47 6.09
CA MET A 162 4.84 13.06 7.18
C MET A 162 6.14 13.71 6.66
N CYS A 163 6.64 13.29 5.49
CA CYS A 163 7.78 13.96 4.85
C CYS A 163 7.45 15.41 4.42
N MET A 164 6.17 15.76 4.23
CA MET A 164 5.70 17.13 4.00
C MET A 164 5.21 17.81 5.28
N SER A 165 4.64 17.07 6.22
CA SER A 165 4.07 17.63 7.45
C SER A 165 5.13 17.99 8.49
N MET A 166 6.07 17.08 8.79
CA MET A 166 6.99 17.24 9.94
C MET A 166 8.33 17.89 9.59
N ARG A 167 8.70 17.93 8.31
CA ARG A 167 9.99 18.46 7.83
C ARG A 167 9.84 19.19 6.49
N GLY A 168 10.94 19.78 6.01
CA GLY A 168 10.97 20.45 4.71
C GLY A 168 9.98 21.62 4.66
N ILE A 169 9.01 21.53 3.75
CA ILE A 169 8.02 22.58 3.49
C ILE A 169 6.97 22.77 4.60
N ARG A 170 6.83 21.80 5.52
CA ARG A 170 5.99 21.87 6.74
C ARG A 170 4.55 22.30 6.46
N LYS A 171 3.80 21.46 5.73
CA LYS A 171 2.38 21.66 5.40
C LYS A 171 1.51 20.58 6.04
N PRO A 172 1.33 20.60 7.38
CA PRO A 172 0.46 19.65 8.07
C PRO A 172 -0.97 19.76 7.54
N GLY A 173 -1.66 18.62 7.46
CA GLY A 173 -3.03 18.53 6.95
C GLY A 173 -3.16 18.54 5.42
N ALA A 174 -2.09 18.80 4.66
CA ALA A 174 -2.12 18.65 3.21
C ALA A 174 -2.34 17.18 2.83
N LYS A 175 -3.33 16.94 1.94
CA LYS A 175 -3.69 15.61 1.46
C LYS A 175 -3.31 15.44 0.00
N THR A 176 -2.77 14.28 -0.33
CA THR A 176 -2.52 13.84 -1.70
C THR A 176 -3.57 12.81 -2.06
N ILE A 177 -4.29 13.03 -3.16
CA ILE A 177 -5.29 12.10 -3.68
C ILE A 177 -4.80 11.55 -5.02
N THR A 178 -4.75 10.23 -5.13
CA THR A 178 -4.37 9.49 -6.34
C THR A 178 -5.49 8.56 -6.75
N SER A 179 -5.66 8.32 -8.04
CA SER A 179 -6.64 7.35 -8.53
C SER A 179 -6.11 6.54 -9.72
N ALA A 180 -6.60 5.30 -9.81
CA ALA A 180 -6.34 4.41 -10.93
C ALA A 180 -7.65 3.74 -11.36
N VAL A 181 -7.99 3.87 -12.65
CA VAL A 181 -9.18 3.26 -13.26
C VAL A 181 -8.80 2.31 -14.38
N ARG A 182 -9.52 1.18 -14.48
CA ARG A 182 -9.32 0.12 -15.48
C ARG A 182 -10.66 -0.41 -15.99
N GLY A 183 -10.65 -0.98 -17.19
CA GLY A 183 -11.84 -1.59 -17.80
C GLY A 183 -13.02 -0.63 -17.92
N GLN A 184 -14.23 -1.11 -17.61
CA GLN A 184 -15.49 -0.37 -17.70
C GLN A 184 -15.51 0.92 -16.88
N LEU A 185 -14.74 1.02 -15.80
CA LEU A 185 -14.63 2.24 -14.97
C LEU A 185 -13.90 3.40 -15.70
N ARG A 186 -13.41 3.18 -16.92
CA ARG A 186 -12.98 4.26 -17.82
C ARG A 186 -14.16 5.02 -18.43
N ASP A 187 -15.34 4.41 -18.52
CA ASP A 187 -16.55 5.12 -18.90
C ASP A 187 -16.92 6.18 -17.86
N ALA A 188 -17.37 7.34 -18.32
CA ALA A 188 -17.63 8.48 -17.45
C ALA A 188 -18.84 8.26 -16.54
N ALA A 189 -19.91 7.63 -17.05
CA ALA A 189 -21.13 7.43 -16.26
C ALA A 189 -20.86 6.49 -15.09
N THR A 190 -20.29 5.32 -15.36
CA THR A 190 -19.92 4.33 -14.34
C THR A 190 -18.88 4.88 -13.35
N ARG A 191 -17.89 5.65 -13.83
CA ARG A 191 -16.91 6.29 -12.93
C ARG A 191 -17.56 7.32 -12.01
N ASN A 192 -18.47 8.13 -12.52
CA ASN A 192 -19.14 9.16 -11.72
C ASN A 192 -20.02 8.56 -10.63
N GLU A 193 -20.69 7.44 -10.92
CA GLU A 193 -21.42 6.66 -9.90
C GLU A 193 -20.47 6.21 -8.78
N ALA A 194 -19.36 5.55 -9.14
CA ALA A 194 -18.37 5.08 -8.17
C ALA A 194 -17.78 6.23 -7.33
N MET A 195 -17.39 7.33 -7.97
CA MET A 195 -16.86 8.51 -7.28
C MET A 195 -17.88 9.15 -6.33
N SER A 196 -19.16 9.15 -6.70
CA SER A 196 -20.23 9.67 -5.83
C SER A 196 -20.38 8.82 -4.57
N LEU A 197 -20.27 7.49 -4.68
CA LEU A 197 -20.28 6.59 -3.52
C LEU A 197 -19.03 6.74 -2.63
N ILE A 198 -17.87 6.96 -3.24
CA ILE A 198 -16.60 7.19 -2.53
C ILE A 198 -16.66 8.52 -1.74
N MET A 199 -17.21 9.57 -2.34
CA MET A 199 -17.30 10.90 -1.73
C MET A 199 -18.49 11.08 -0.78
N ALA A 200 -19.44 10.13 -0.75
CA ALA A 200 -20.57 10.18 0.16
C ALA A 200 -20.10 9.98 1.61
N HIS A 201 -20.45 10.92 2.49
CA HIS A 201 -20.20 10.86 3.93
C HIS A 201 -21.21 9.95 4.63
#